data_AF-A0A925MED1-F1
#
_entry.id   AF-A0A925MED1-F1
#
_cell.length_a   1.000
_cell.length_b   1.000
_cell.length_c   1.000
_cell.angle_alpha   90.00
_cell.angle_beta   90.00
_cell.angle_gamma   90.00
#
_symmetry.space_group_name_H-M   'P 1'
#
loop_
_entity.id
_entity.type
_entity.pdbx_description
1 polymer ?
#
loop_
_entity_poly.entity_id
_entity_poly.type
_entity_poly.pdbx_seq_one_letter_code
_entity_poly.pdbx_strand_id
1 'polypeptide(L)'
;GRAAGVADQVTWQRADVTSLRPEMIVDIARERGHAAPDRPGLLLCNPPYGERLDQQDLHKLYLALAQTCRKFRGWRAGFLVGSPLLEEAFYGVVGAPRIKKPLANANLRAYFYLYDL
;
A
#
# COMPACT_ATOMS: atom_id res chain seq x y z
N GLY A 1 -26.38 12.73 10.73
CA GLY A 1 -26.13 11.64 9.77
C GLY A 1 -24.99 10.79 10.30
N ARG A 2 -25.18 9.47 10.29
CA ARG A 2 -24.39 8.44 10.98
C ARG A 2 -22.97 8.30 10.40
N ALA A 3 -21.98 8.98 11.00
CA ALA A 3 -20.54 8.81 10.70
C ALA A 3 -19.78 8.04 11.80
N ALA A 4 -20.49 7.44 12.76
CA ALA A 4 -19.92 6.93 14.01
C ALA A 4 -19.56 5.43 14.02
N GLY A 5 -19.57 4.71 12.89
CA GLY A 5 -19.37 3.25 12.86
C GLY A 5 -18.14 2.75 12.11
N VAL A 6 -17.48 3.60 11.32
CA VAL A 6 -16.31 3.21 10.50
C VAL A 6 -15.00 3.48 11.24
N ALA A 7 -14.97 4.50 12.11
CA ALA A 7 -13.76 4.86 12.87
C ALA A 7 -13.28 3.70 13.75
N ASP A 8 -14.19 2.97 14.38
CA ASP A 8 -13.88 1.81 15.24
C ASP A 8 -13.33 0.60 14.46
N GLN A 9 -13.41 0.63 13.13
CA GLN A 9 -12.88 -0.40 12.23
C GLN A 9 -11.55 0.00 11.58
N VAL A 10 -11.07 1.22 11.83
CA VAL A 10 -9.80 1.71 11.29
C VAL A 10 -8.75 1.65 12.38
N THR A 11 -7.77 0.76 12.22
CA THR A 11 -6.59 0.74 13.08
C THR A 11 -5.47 1.55 12.46
N TRP A 12 -5.03 2.58 13.17
CA TRP A 12 -3.85 3.36 12.81
C TRP A 12 -2.61 2.72 13.41
N GLN A 13 -1.63 2.40 12.58
CA GLN A 13 -0.30 1.99 13.02
C GLN A 13 0.78 2.78 12.28
N ARG A 14 1.82 3.15 13.03
CA ARG A 14 3.07 3.67 12.47
C ARG A 14 4.11 2.58 12.56
N ALA A 15 4.53 2.06 11.42
CA ALA A 15 5.56 1.04 11.31
C ALA A 15 6.50 1.36 10.14
N ASP A 16 7.74 0.88 10.22
CA ASP A 16 8.59 0.82 9.05
C ASP A 16 7.93 -0.12 8.04
N VAL A 17 7.75 0.36 6.80
CA VAL A 17 7.08 -0.42 5.77
C VAL A 17 7.77 -1.76 5.51
N THR A 18 9.09 -1.82 5.66
CA THR A 18 9.88 -3.05 5.46
C THR A 18 9.64 -4.09 6.55
N SER A 19 9.16 -3.66 7.71
CA SER A 19 8.85 -4.54 8.84
C SER A 19 7.46 -5.16 8.76
N LEU A 20 6.59 -4.68 7.86
CA LEU A 20 5.25 -5.20 7.68
C LEU A 20 5.28 -6.68 7.29
N ARG A 21 4.42 -7.46 7.95
CA ARG A 21 4.18 -8.87 7.67
C ARG A 21 2.69 -9.21 7.88
N PRO A 22 2.13 -10.21 7.19
CA PRO A 22 0.74 -10.63 7.38
C PRO A 22 0.36 -10.92 8.84
N GLU A 23 1.30 -11.48 9.62
CA GLU A 23 1.08 -11.86 11.02
C GLU A 23 0.78 -10.64 11.90
N MET A 24 1.32 -9.46 11.55
CA MET A 24 1.03 -8.23 12.30
C MET A 24 -0.46 -7.88 12.25
N ILE A 25 -1.18 -8.22 11.17
CA ILE A 25 -2.63 -7.97 11.09
C ILE A 25 -3.38 -8.89 12.05
N VAL A 26 -2.91 -10.13 12.22
CA VAL A 26 -3.47 -11.09 13.19
C VAL A 26 -3.23 -10.60 14.61
N ASP A 27 -2.01 -10.13 14.90
CA ASP A 27 -1.65 -9.58 16.20
C ASP A 27 -2.51 -8.36 16.54
N ILE A 28 -2.65 -7.42 15.60
CA ILE A 28 -3.52 -6.23 15.73
C ILE A 28 -4.97 -6.62 15.98
N ALA A 29 -5.51 -7.57 15.21
CA ALA A 29 -6.89 -8.01 15.38
C ALA A 29 -7.11 -8.59 16.79
N ARG A 30 -6.18 -9.43 17.26
CA ARG A 30 -6.23 -10.03 18.59
C ARG A 30 -6.13 -8.98 19.71
N GLU A 31 -5.19 -8.05 19.62
CA GLU A 31 -5.02 -6.96 20.61
C GLU A 31 -6.28 -6.11 20.76
N ARG A 32 -7.09 -6.01 19.70
CA ARG A 32 -8.36 -5.26 19.68
C ARG A 32 -9.58 -6.11 20.05
N GLY A 33 -9.40 -7.39 20.38
CA GLY A 33 -10.51 -8.31 20.67
C GLY A 33 -11.34 -8.69 19.44
N HIS A 34 -10.77 -8.55 18.24
CA HIS A 34 -11.37 -9.00 16.99
C HIS A 34 -10.86 -10.38 16.60
N ALA A 35 -11.68 -11.13 15.87
CA ALA A 35 -11.22 -12.36 15.21
C ALA A 35 -10.17 -12.01 14.15
N ALA A 36 -9.17 -12.88 14.00
CA ALA A 36 -8.24 -12.77 12.89
C ALA A 36 -9.00 -12.86 11.56
N PRO A 37 -8.63 -12.07 10.54
CA PRO A 37 -9.27 -12.16 9.23
C PRO A 37 -9.09 -13.57 8.65
N ASP A 38 -10.16 -14.11 8.09
CA ASP A 38 -10.22 -15.44 7.48
C ASP A 38 -9.79 -15.47 6.01
N ARG A 39 -9.58 -14.28 5.42
CA ARG A 39 -9.24 -14.09 4.02
C ARG A 39 -8.23 -12.97 3.80
N PRO A 40 -7.43 -13.03 2.72
CA PRO A 40 -6.58 -11.93 2.29
C PRO A 40 -7.33 -10.61 2.10
N GLY A 41 -6.67 -9.51 2.44
CA GLY A 41 -7.20 -8.16 2.38
C GLY A 41 -6.60 -7.29 1.28
N LEU A 42 -6.63 -5.97 1.53
CA LEU A 42 -6.07 -4.92 0.68
C LEU A 42 -5.09 -4.08 1.50
N LEU A 43 -3.84 -4.00 1.04
CA LEU A 43 -2.92 -2.94 1.45
C LEU A 43 -3.25 -1.69 0.62
N LEU A 44 -3.43 -0.53 1.25
CA LEU A 44 -3.65 0.73 0.53
C LEU A 44 -2.67 1.78 1.06
N CYS A 45 -1.89 2.38 0.17
CA CYS A 45 -0.85 3.33 0.53
C CYS A 45 -0.85 4.55 -0.41
N ASN A 46 -0.61 5.73 0.16
CA ASN A 46 -0.27 6.94 -0.58
C ASN A 46 1.20 7.26 -0.26
N PRO A 47 2.17 6.56 -0.90
CA PRO A 47 3.57 6.75 -0.60
C PRO A 47 4.00 8.17 -1.01
N PRO A 48 5.08 8.72 -0.44
CA PRO A 48 5.61 9.99 -0.90
C PRO A 48 5.89 9.92 -2.41
N TYR A 49 5.59 11.01 -3.10
CA TYR A 49 5.90 11.25 -4.50
C TYR A 49 6.60 12.62 -4.60
N GLY A 50 7.45 12.80 -5.61
CA GLY A 50 8.44 13.87 -5.80
C GLY A 50 8.20 15.24 -5.11
N GLU A 51 9.33 15.84 -4.71
CA GLU A 51 9.61 17.12 -4.00
C GLU A 51 10.17 16.96 -2.58
N ARG A 52 9.94 15.83 -1.90
CA ARG A 52 10.44 15.59 -0.53
C ARG A 52 11.63 14.63 -0.41
N LEU A 53 11.94 13.90 -1.48
CA LEU A 53 13.02 12.93 -1.58
C LEU A 53 13.67 13.06 -2.96
N ASP A 54 14.97 12.81 -3.04
CA ASP A 54 15.63 12.67 -4.34
C ASP A 54 15.13 11.41 -5.09
N GLN A 55 15.41 11.32 -6.39
CA GLN A 55 14.91 10.22 -7.22
C GLN A 55 15.49 8.86 -6.81
N GLN A 56 16.72 8.80 -6.30
CA GLN A 56 17.37 7.55 -5.93
C GLN A 56 16.73 6.96 -4.68
N ASP A 57 16.53 7.79 -3.66
CA ASP A 57 15.88 7.39 -2.42
C ASP A 57 14.40 7.08 -2.62
N LEU A 58 13.74 7.79 -3.54
CA LEU A 58 12.38 7.47 -3.94
C LEU A 58 12.29 6.09 -4.61
N HIS A 59 13.22 5.76 -5.50
CA HIS A 59 13.27 4.45 -6.14
C HIS A 59 13.57 3.32 -5.14
N LYS A 60 14.55 3.52 -4.23
CA LYS A 60 14.84 2.55 -3.15
C LYS A 60 13.63 2.29 -2.27
N LEU A 61 12.89 3.34 -1.91
CA LEU A 61 11.65 3.21 -1.14
C LEU A 61 10.61 2.36 -1.90
N TYR A 62 10.40 2.62 -3.18
CA TYR A 62 9.44 1.86 -3.99
C TYR A 62 9.86 0.40 -4.19
N LEU A 63 11.16 0.12 -4.34
CA LEU A 63 11.67 -1.25 -4.34
C LEU A 63 11.43 -1.96 -3.01
N ALA A 64 11.69 -1.29 -1.88
CA ALA A 64 11.46 -1.83 -0.55
C ALA A 64 9.95 -2.12 -0.31
N LEU A 65 9.08 -1.24 -0.82
CA LEU A 65 7.63 -1.45 -0.85
C LEU A 65 7.24 -2.70 -1.65
N ALA A 66 7.77 -2.86 -2.87
CA ALA A 66 7.49 -4.02 -3.71
C ALA A 66 7.96 -5.33 -3.06
N GLN A 67 9.17 -5.34 -2.47
CA GLN A 67 9.71 -6.50 -1.74
C GLN A 67 8.87 -6.85 -0.52
N THR A 68 8.36 -5.85 0.20
CA THR A 68 7.45 -6.04 1.33
C THR A 68 6.15 -6.69 0.88
N CYS A 69 5.58 -6.23 -0.23
CA CYS A 69 4.32 -6.75 -0.76
C CYS A 69 4.39 -8.26 -1.08
N ARG A 70 5.55 -8.79 -1.46
CA ARG A 70 5.74 -10.25 -1.69
C ARG A 70 5.43 -11.13 -0.48
N LYS A 71 5.45 -10.56 0.73
CA LYS A 71 5.10 -11.28 1.96
C LYS A 71 3.58 -11.52 2.08
N PHE A 72 2.77 -10.78 1.32
CA PHE A 72 1.31 -10.76 1.43
C PHE A 72 0.65 -11.55 0.29
N ARG A 73 1.07 -12.79 0.06
CA ARG A 73 0.53 -13.63 -1.01
C ARG A 73 -1.00 -13.76 -0.92
N GLY A 74 -1.68 -13.60 -2.05
CA GLY A 74 -3.14 -13.65 -2.17
C GLY A 74 -3.84 -12.35 -1.78
N TRP A 75 -3.11 -11.35 -1.26
CA TRP A 75 -3.64 -10.02 -1.00
C TRP A 75 -3.62 -9.17 -2.27
N ARG A 76 -4.15 -7.95 -2.15
CA ARG A 76 -3.95 -6.89 -3.14
C ARG A 76 -3.21 -5.72 -2.52
N ALA A 77 -2.51 -4.95 -3.34
CA ALA A 77 -1.94 -3.67 -2.94
C ALA A 77 -2.38 -2.54 -3.88
N GLY A 78 -2.90 -1.47 -3.30
CA GLY A 78 -3.30 -0.23 -3.95
C GLY A 78 -2.34 0.90 -3.63
N PHE A 79 -1.91 1.66 -4.65
CA PHE A 79 -1.03 2.81 -4.50
C PHE A 79 -1.59 4.04 -5.20
N LEU A 80 -1.60 5.19 -4.51
CA LEU A 80 -1.84 6.50 -5.11
C LEU A 80 -0.49 7.20 -5.26
N VAL A 81 -0.01 7.40 -6.48
CA VAL A 81 1.36 7.92 -6.69
C VAL A 81 1.47 8.77 -7.96
N GLY A 82 2.23 9.86 -7.87
CA GLY A 82 2.54 10.78 -8.98
C GLY A 82 3.78 10.42 -9.80
N SER A 83 4.56 9.44 -9.34
CA SER A 83 5.86 9.08 -9.94
C SER A 83 5.76 7.77 -10.73
N PRO A 84 6.29 7.70 -11.96
CA PRO A 84 6.35 6.46 -12.73
C PRO A 84 7.29 5.41 -12.12
N LEU A 85 8.23 5.83 -11.27
CA LEU A 85 9.22 4.95 -10.63
C LEU A 85 8.60 3.83 -9.80
N LEU A 86 7.36 4.01 -9.31
CA LEU A 86 6.66 2.95 -8.57
C LEU A 86 6.33 1.76 -9.48
N GLU A 87 5.83 2.02 -10.68
CA GLU A 87 5.52 0.98 -11.66
C GLU A 87 6.79 0.23 -12.09
N GLU A 88 7.88 0.96 -12.33
CA GLU A 88 9.19 0.38 -12.66
C GLU A 88 9.70 -0.55 -11.54
N ALA A 89 9.64 -0.09 -10.28
CA ALA A 89 10.08 -0.89 -9.13
C ALA A 89 9.22 -2.14 -8.93
N PHE A 90 7.91 -2.05 -9.17
CA PHE A 90 7.00 -3.19 -9.02
C PHE A 90 7.12 -4.19 -10.16
N TYR A 91 7.36 -3.75 -11.39
CA TYR A 91 7.42 -4.63 -12.55
C TYR A 91 8.46 -5.75 -12.39
N GLY A 92 9.64 -5.45 -11.85
CA GLY A 92 10.70 -6.44 -11.63
C GLY A 92 10.50 -7.37 -10.42
N VAL A 93 9.56 -7.05 -9.52
CA VAL A 93 9.41 -7.73 -8.21
C VAL A 93 8.07 -8.43 -8.05
N VAL A 94 6.99 -7.78 -8.48
CA VAL A 94 5.59 -8.24 -8.37
C VAL A 94 5.01 -8.51 -9.76
N GLY A 95 5.33 -7.66 -10.75
CA GLY A 95 4.81 -7.74 -12.11
C GLY A 95 3.97 -6.53 -12.50
N ALA A 96 3.19 -6.67 -13.57
CA ALA A 96 2.33 -5.59 -14.08
C ALA A 96 1.13 -5.33 -13.16
N PRO A 97 0.66 -4.07 -13.03
CA PRO A 97 -0.54 -3.76 -12.29
C PRO A 97 -1.78 -4.36 -12.96
N ARG A 98 -2.70 -4.87 -12.15
CA ARG A 98 -4.05 -5.26 -12.58
C ARG A 98 -4.87 -4.05 -13.03
N ILE A 99 -4.73 -2.92 -12.33
CA ILE A 99 -5.40 -1.66 -12.65
C ILE A 99 -4.37 -0.54 -12.61
N LYS A 100 -4.39 0.31 -13.65
CA LYS A 100 -3.72 1.61 -13.67
C LYS A 100 -4.76 2.65 -14.09
N LYS A 101 -5.14 3.53 -13.18
CA LYS A 101 -6.18 4.56 -13.41
C LYS A 101 -5.63 5.96 -13.16
N PRO A 102 -5.70 6.89 -14.12
CA PRO A 102 -5.36 8.29 -13.86
C PRO A 102 -6.23 8.88 -12.76
N LEU A 103 -5.63 9.66 -11.87
CA LEU A 103 -6.31 10.45 -10.86
C LEU A 103 -6.53 11.86 -11.40
N ALA A 104 -7.77 12.35 -11.30
CA ALA A 104 -8.14 13.67 -11.77
C ALA A 104 -7.70 14.74 -10.76
N ASN A 105 -6.44 15.17 -10.86
CA ASN A 105 -5.92 16.33 -10.12
C ASN A 105 -5.47 17.38 -11.15
N ALA A 106 -6.08 18.57 -11.12
CA ALA A 106 -5.97 19.59 -12.16
C ALA A 106 -4.53 20.03 -12.54
N ASN A 107 -3.52 19.74 -11.72
CA ASN A 107 -2.10 20.08 -11.95
C ASN A 107 -1.09 18.95 -11.71
N LEU A 108 -1.50 17.74 -11.29
CA LEU A 108 -0.59 16.64 -10.96
C LEU A 108 -1.02 15.37 -11.68
N ARG A 109 -0.15 14.86 -12.57
CA ARG A 109 -0.34 13.54 -13.20
C ARG A 109 -0.06 12.45 -12.15
N ALA A 110 -1.10 12.00 -11.46
CA ALA A 110 -1.05 10.90 -10.54
C ALA A 110 -1.89 9.71 -11.02
N TYR A 111 -1.56 8.53 -10.53
CA TYR A 111 -2.24 7.28 -10.88
C TYR A 111 -2.60 6.51 -9.61
N PHE A 112 -3.72 5.80 -9.70
CA PHE A 112 -4.04 4.68 -8.82
C PHE A 112 -3.56 3.39 -9.49
N TYR A 113 -2.69 2.65 -8.81
CA TYR A 113 -2.26 1.32 -9.19
C TYR A 113 -2.90 0.29 -8.27
N LEU A 114 -3.34 -0.85 -8.81
CA LEU A 114 -3.74 -2.03 -8.05
C LEU A 114 -2.95 -3.25 -8.55
N TYR A 115 -2.30 -3.95 -7.62
CA TYR A 115 -1.57 -5.19 -7.87
C TYR A 115 -2.25 -6.35 -7.15
N ASP A 116 -2.26 -7.52 -7.80
CA ASP A 116 -2.49 -8.79 -7.14
C ASP A 116 -1.12 -9.30 -6.63
N LEU A 117 -1.04 -9.76 -5.37
CA LEU A 117 0.21 -10.12 -4.68
C LEU A 117 0.40 -11.63 -4.50
#